data_AF-W3U1G5-F1
#
_entry.id   AF-W3U1G5-F1
#
_cell.length_a   1.000
_cell.length_b   1.000
_cell.length_c   1.000
_cell.angle_alpha   90.00
_cell.angle_beta   90.00
_cell.angle_gamma   90.00
#
_symmetry.space_group_name_H-M   'P 1'
#
loop_
_entity.id
_entity.type
_entity.pdbx_description
1 polymer ?
#
loop_
_entity_poly.entity_id
_entity_poly.type
_entity_poly.pdbx_seq_one_letter_code
_entity_poly.pdbx_strand_id
1 'polypeptide(L)'
;MALFPFSIADIDDPEHIRVVLYASGRMGHAPLNALLNQMHQDIERFYKKQSQNITKISERMDALEKQLETILQDLENVKNK
;
A
#
# COMPACT_ATOMS: atom_id res chain seq x y z
N MET A 1 19.28 36.23 -20.08
CA MET A 1 18.77 35.25 -19.09
C MET A 1 17.35 34.93 -19.49
N ALA A 2 17.02 33.65 -19.71
CA ALA A 2 15.66 33.26 -20.03
C ALA A 2 14.76 33.53 -18.80
N LEU A 3 13.78 34.42 -18.95
CA LEU A 3 12.68 34.52 -17.99
C LEU A 3 11.87 33.23 -18.13
N PHE A 4 12.06 32.29 -17.22
CA PHE A 4 11.09 31.21 -17.03
C PHE A 4 9.88 31.88 -16.37
N PRO A 5 8.76 32.11 -17.08
CA PRO A 5 7.80 33.10 -16.63
C PRO A 5 7.00 32.68 -15.40
N PHE A 6 7.23 31.48 -14.85
CA PHE A 6 6.52 30.95 -13.69
C PHE A 6 7.45 29.96 -12.96
N SER A 7 8.18 30.42 -11.95
CA SER A 7 8.77 29.48 -10.98
C SER A 7 7.62 28.89 -10.16
N ILE A 8 7.63 27.58 -9.91
CA ILE A 8 6.67 26.97 -8.98
C ILE A 8 6.77 27.63 -7.59
N ALA A 9 7.95 28.14 -7.24
CA ALA A 9 8.19 28.86 -5.99
C ALA A 9 7.44 30.22 -5.89
N ASP A 10 7.02 30.80 -7.03
CA ASP A 10 6.30 32.08 -7.08
C ASP A 10 4.77 31.87 -7.13
N ILE A 11 4.29 30.63 -6.93
CA ILE A 11 2.86 30.30 -6.89
C ILE A 11 2.39 30.42 -5.43
N ASP A 12 1.66 31.49 -5.13
CA ASP A 12 1.16 31.80 -3.78
C ASP A 12 0.15 30.78 -3.24
N ASP A 13 -0.60 30.12 -4.13
CA ASP A 13 -1.55 29.06 -3.78
C ASP A 13 -1.25 27.77 -4.55
N PRO A 14 -0.69 26.74 -3.89
CA PRO A 14 -0.31 25.48 -4.52
C PRO A 14 -1.49 24.70 -5.14
N GLU A 15 -2.75 25.03 -4.83
CA GLU A 15 -3.93 24.50 -5.54
C GLU A 15 -4.00 24.95 -7.02
N HIS A 16 -3.25 25.99 -7.40
CA HIS A 16 -3.16 26.46 -8.80
C HIS A 16 -2.22 25.61 -9.66
N ILE A 17 -1.46 24.69 -9.08
CA ILE A 17 -0.61 23.77 -9.84
C ILE A 17 -1.48 22.67 -10.43
N ARG A 18 -1.64 22.69 -11.76
CA ARG A 18 -2.33 21.63 -12.50
C ARG A 18 -1.34 20.71 -13.18
N VAL A 19 -1.55 19.42 -13.01
CA VAL A 19 -0.84 18.36 -13.73
C VAL A 19 -1.67 17.94 -14.93
N VAL A 20 -1.06 17.92 -16.11
CA VAL A 20 -1.65 17.35 -17.32
C VAL A 20 -1.20 15.90 -17.44
N LEU A 21 -2.17 14.99 -17.53
CA LEU A 21 -1.96 13.57 -17.69
C LEU A 21 -2.36 13.18 -19.11
N TYR A 22 -1.43 12.59 -19.86
CA TYR A 22 -1.71 12.05 -21.19
C TYR A 22 -1.47 10.54 -21.18
N ALA A 23 -2.52 9.78 -21.47
CA ALA A 23 -2.46 8.34 -21.59
C ALA A 23 -3.47 7.87 -22.64
N SER A 24 -3.06 6.90 -23.47
CA SER A 24 -3.94 6.22 -24.42
C SER A 24 -4.70 7.16 -25.38
N GLY A 25 -4.05 8.22 -25.86
CA GLY A 25 -4.69 9.19 -26.76
C GLY A 25 -5.64 10.18 -26.06
N ARG A 26 -5.76 10.13 -24.73
CA ARG A 26 -6.63 11.01 -23.94
C ARG A 26 -5.79 11.92 -23.07
N MET A 27 -6.21 13.18 -22.99
CA MET A 27 -5.61 14.18 -22.12
C MET A 27 -6.61 14.54 -21.01
N GLY A 28 -6.14 14.51 -19.77
CA GLY A 28 -6.86 15.01 -18.61
C GLY A 28 -5.98 15.97 -17.83
N HIS A 29 -6.57 16.74 -16.92
CA HIS A 29 -5.82 17.53 -15.97
C HIS A 29 -6.42 17.41 -14.57
N ALA A 30 -5.57 17.48 -13.55
CA ALA A 30 -6.01 17.48 -12.16
C ALA A 30 -5.12 18.43 -11.34
N PRO A 31 -5.63 19.00 -10.24
CA PRO A 31 -4.79 19.70 -9.27
C PRO A 31 -3.74 18.75 -8.70
N LEU A 32 -2.49 19.21 -8.58
CA LEU A 32 -1.38 18.41 -8.06
C LEU A 32 -1.69 17.90 -6.64
N ASN A 33 -2.16 18.78 -5.76
CA ASN A 33 -2.48 18.44 -4.37
C ASN A 33 -3.55 17.35 -4.28
N ALA A 34 -4.58 17.40 -5.14
CA ALA A 34 -5.60 16.36 -5.19
C ALA A 34 -5.01 14.99 -5.56
N LEU A 35 -4.09 14.95 -6.53
CA LEU A 35 -3.39 13.73 -6.90
C LEU A 35 -2.51 13.20 -5.77
N LEU A 36 -1.73 14.07 -5.13
CA LEU A 36 -0.84 13.69 -4.01
C LEU A 36 -1.63 13.16 -2.81
N ASN A 37 -2.73 13.83 -2.45
CA ASN A 37 -3.62 13.39 -1.38
C ASN A 37 -4.24 12.02 -1.68
N GLN A 38 -4.70 11.82 -2.92
CA GLN A 38 -5.25 10.54 -3.35
C GLN A 38 -4.18 9.42 -3.29
N MET A 39 -2.98 9.67 -3.81
CA MET A 39 -1.87 8.72 -3.74
C MET A 39 -1.51 8.36 -2.30
N HIS A 40 -1.44 9.34 -1.40
CA HIS A 40 -1.16 9.10 0.01
C HIS A 40 -2.24 8.22 0.65
N GLN A 41 -3.52 8.51 0.41
CA GLN A 41 -4.63 7.69 0.90
C GLN A 41 -4.60 6.25 0.36
N ASP A 42 -4.25 6.07 -0.92
CA ASP A 42 -4.17 4.75 -1.53
C ASP A 42 -3.01 3.93 -0.95
N ILE A 43 -1.87 4.57 -0.67
CA ILE A 43 -0.73 3.97 0.01
C ILE A 43 -1.11 3.54 1.44
N GLU A 44 -1.77 4.42 2.21
CA GLU A 44 -2.23 4.10 3.57
C GLU A 44 -3.21 2.92 3.58
N ARG A 45 -4.17 2.89 2.64
CA ARG A 45 -5.11 1.77 2.48
C ARG A 45 -4.40 0.48 2.12
N PHE A 46 -3.41 0.54 1.23
CA PHE A 46 -2.60 -0.60 0.84
C PHE A 46 -1.85 -1.17 2.04
N TYR A 47 -1.14 -0.33 2.81
CA TYR A 47 -0.41 -0.75 4.00
C TYR A 47 -1.34 -1.36 5.06
N LYS A 48 -2.50 -0.75 5.31
CA LYS A 48 -3.49 -1.29 6.24
C LYS A 48 -3.96 -2.68 5.83
N LYS A 49 -4.28 -2.88 4.54
CA LYS A 49 -4.71 -4.18 4.01
C LYS A 49 -3.59 -5.21 4.08
N GLN A 50 -2.36 -4.81 3.74
CA GLN A 50 -1.21 -5.71 3.80
C GLN A 50 -0.92 -6.15 5.23
N SER A 51 -0.95 -5.23 6.20
CA SER A 51 -0.78 -5.52 7.62
C SER A 51 -1.82 -6.54 8.12
N GLN A 52 -3.10 -6.32 7.82
CA GLN A 52 -4.17 -7.27 8.16
C GLN A 52 -3.97 -8.66 7.54
N ASN A 53 -3.49 -8.72 6.30
CA ASN A 53 -3.21 -10.00 5.65
C ASN A 53 -2.04 -10.73 6.31
N ILE A 54 -0.96 -10.02 6.66
CA ILE A 54 0.19 -10.59 7.35
C ILE A 54 -0.24 -11.16 8.71
N THR A 55 -1.02 -10.40 9.50
CA THR A 55 -1.54 -10.90 10.79
C THR A 55 -2.35 -12.18 10.62
N LYS A 56 -3.30 -12.21 9.66
CA LYS A 56 -4.10 -13.42 9.38
C LYS A 56 -3.26 -14.62 8.94
N ILE A 57 -2.19 -14.38 8.16
CA ILE A 57 -1.28 -15.45 7.74
C ILE A 57 -0.50 -15.97 8.93
N SER A 58 0.01 -15.08 9.80
CA SER A 58 0.70 -15.46 11.04
C SER A 58 -0.18 -16.32 11.93
N GLU A 59 -1.42 -15.90 12.20
CA GLU A 59 -2.37 -16.66 13.02
C GLU A 59 -2.65 -18.05 12.44
N ARG A 60 -2.75 -18.15 11.11
CA ARG A 60 -2.95 -19.45 10.42
C ARG A 60 -1.71 -20.32 10.50
N MET A 61 -0.51 -19.74 10.41
CA MET A 61 0.75 -20.50 10.58
C MET A 61 0.88 -21.02 12.01
N ASP A 62 0.60 -20.19 13.02
CA ASP A 62 0.62 -20.62 14.43
C ASP A 62 -0.38 -21.75 14.71
N ALA A 63 -1.57 -21.67 14.12
CA ALA A 63 -2.57 -22.73 14.24
C ALA A 63 -2.12 -24.04 13.59
N LEU A 64 -1.49 -23.97 12.41
CA LEU A 64 -0.94 -25.13 11.72
C LEU A 64 0.23 -25.75 12.49
N GLU A 65 1.10 -24.93 13.07
CA GLU A 65 2.23 -25.39 13.89
C GLU A 65 1.73 -26.18 15.10
N LYS A 66 0.74 -25.65 15.85
CA LYS A 66 0.11 -26.38 16.97
C LYS A 66 -0.55 -27.69 16.54
N GLN A 67 -1.22 -27.70 15.39
CA GLN A 67 -1.82 -28.93 14.86
C GLN A 67 -0.75 -29.97 14.52
N LEU A 68 0.37 -29.56 13.94
CA LEU A 68 1.50 -30.46 13.65
C LEU A 68 2.14 -31.00 14.93
N GLU A 69 2.39 -30.16 15.93
CA GLU A 69 2.92 -30.59 17.23
C GLU A 69 2.02 -31.64 17.87
N THR A 70 0.71 -31.42 17.86
CA THR A 70 -0.28 -32.37 18.41
C THR A 70 -0.20 -33.72 17.68
N ILE A 71 -0.16 -33.70 16.34
CA ILE A 71 -0.06 -34.93 15.54
C ILE A 71 1.26 -35.68 15.83
N LEU A 72 2.38 -34.95 15.93
CA LEU A 72 3.67 -35.57 16.25
C LEU A 72 3.66 -36.23 17.62
N GLN A 73 3.05 -35.58 18.61
CA GLN A 73 2.94 -36.10 19.97
C GLN A 73 2.01 -37.32 20.03
N ASP A 74 0.90 -37.31 19.29
CA ASP A 74 0.01 -38.46 19.15
C ASP A 74 0.72 -39.66 18.49
N LEU A 75 1.52 -39.42 17.44
CA LEU A 75 2.31 -40.46 16.77
C LEU A 75 3.36 -41.07 17.72
N GLU A 76 4.03 -40.26 18.53
CA GLU A 76 5.00 -40.73 19.51
C GLU A 76 4.32 -41.58 20.61
N ASN A 77 3.14 -41.15 21.08
CA ASN A 77 2.33 -41.91 22.04
C ASN A 77 1.86 -43.26 21.48
N VAL A 78 1.56 -43.35 20.18
CA VAL A 78 1.20 -44.62 19.51
C VAL A 78 2.42 -45.52 19.34
N LYS A 79 3.61 -44.96 19.05
CA LYS A 79 4.84 -45.73 18.88
C LYS A 79 5.38 -46.33 20.19
N ASN A 80 5.11 -45.68 21.32
CA ASN A 80 5.56 -46.08 22.65
C ASN A 80 4.58 -47.05 23.37
N LYS A 81 3.53 -47.52 22.68
CA LYS A 81 2.50 -48.43 23.20
C LYS A 81 2.61 -49.80 22.55
#